data_AF-A0A7Y5F2L0-F1
#
_entry.id   AF-A0A7Y5F2L0-F1
#
_cell.length_a   1.000
_cell.length_b   1.000
_cell.length_c   1.000
_cell.angle_alpha   90.00
_cell.angle_beta   90.00
_cell.angle_gamma   90.00
#
_symmetry.space_group_name_H-M   'P 1'
#
loop_
_entity.id
_entity.type
_entity.pdbx_description
1 polymer ?
#
loop_
_entity_poly.entity_id
_entity_poly.type
_entity_poly.pdbx_seq_one_letter_code
_entity_poly.pdbx_strand_id
1 'polypeptide(L)'
;MSLAVNVLSRNPNEDRVIPRFSRYLRDALGWTLTARPTPGADAYYLSGYFEHGLIRQTPNAARKPVAAYFTHLEEQPPNNAKARLFHQVAASVDLRIVTCKIYAGLLAPYGPTVQIAPPVERDRFVIPPSRGKAGSRPLVAGFSGFTYTNGRKGEKLANLLVRAHQDITWRAAGRGWPVLTQNYPWHALPAFYQSLDILVCTATVEGVPMPPLEALACGVSVVIPRGVGLLDELGEAVGVHRYEKGNPEDLARAFDEACQSRKDVEPRALRGLTEPYTVEAWCLGHQAAFEKYFISGITYPTREESFTRLSPPVSAPPPVQISGTDDEILAQLREKWHEVDTVLSWTRKKIPYLKRQIAPYQGALLAYYAHGYDRPGAGVGDNPMFLEIGTAIGYSACLMATAAPRARITTLNPKDGEFEQAVKNLRIRSNVRVVKETSQAFFKTLTQPLTPGPSPRAERGGYDLIFVDGDHAYNMVLHDAQFFNCLKPGGLILFHDYSPDGSARPSDGSFRALNELAERHRPFDVLVIGTGGVGMAGWIRQEGETWT
;
A
#
# COMPACT_ATOMS: atom_id res chain seq x y z
N MET A 1 6.42 -9.09 18.42
CA MET A 1 7.56 -9.87 17.90
C MET A 1 8.19 -9.06 16.77
N SER A 2 9.52 -9.00 16.68
CA SER A 2 10.22 -8.38 15.54
C SER A 2 10.10 -9.28 14.31
N LEU A 3 9.68 -8.72 13.18
CA LEU A 3 9.52 -9.43 11.91
C LEU A 3 10.86 -9.93 11.37
N ALA A 4 11.00 -11.22 11.08
CA ALA A 4 12.19 -11.78 10.45
C ALA A 4 12.18 -11.49 8.94
N VAL A 5 12.89 -10.46 8.49
CA VAL A 5 12.92 -10.08 7.07
C VAL A 5 14.14 -10.65 6.36
N ASN A 6 13.92 -11.20 5.16
CA ASN A 6 15.00 -11.61 4.26
C ASN A 6 15.10 -10.67 3.04
N VAL A 7 16.20 -9.91 3.00
CA VAL A 7 16.59 -9.07 1.87
C VAL A 7 17.23 -9.94 0.79
N LEU A 8 16.69 -9.85 -0.42
CA LEU A 8 17.14 -10.61 -1.58
C LEU A 8 17.93 -9.71 -2.52
N SER A 9 19.19 -10.08 -2.73
CA SER A 9 20.11 -9.43 -3.67
C SER A 9 20.99 -10.48 -4.32
N ARG A 10 21.03 -10.55 -5.65
CA ARG A 10 21.89 -11.54 -6.35
C ARG A 10 23.36 -11.37 -6.02
N ASN A 11 23.78 -10.13 -5.77
CA ASN A 11 25.19 -9.76 -5.64
C ASN A 11 25.45 -9.08 -4.29
N PRO A 12 25.17 -9.74 -3.15
CA PRO A 12 25.11 -9.08 -1.83
C PRO A 12 26.45 -8.52 -1.37
N ASN A 13 27.56 -8.98 -1.95
CA ASN A 13 28.92 -8.59 -1.61
C ASN A 13 29.52 -7.55 -2.56
N GLU A 14 28.84 -7.18 -3.66
CA GLU A 14 29.36 -6.17 -4.57
C GLU A 14 29.27 -4.77 -3.95
N ASP A 15 30.22 -3.90 -4.29
CA ASP A 15 30.20 -2.48 -3.90
C ASP A 15 29.35 -1.61 -4.83
N ARG A 16 28.32 -2.18 -5.47
CA ARG A 16 27.31 -1.41 -6.21
C ARG A 16 26.29 -0.82 -5.24
N VAL A 17 25.60 0.24 -5.69
CA VAL A 17 24.61 1.01 -4.91
C VAL A 17 23.58 0.10 -4.20
N ILE A 18 22.88 -0.76 -4.96
CA ILE A 18 21.78 -1.58 -4.41
C ILE A 18 22.25 -2.64 -3.39
N PRO A 19 23.32 -3.42 -3.66
CA PRO A 19 23.89 -4.29 -2.63
C PRO A 19 24.33 -3.55 -1.36
N ARG A 20 24.93 -2.35 -1.47
CA ARG A 20 25.28 -1.54 -0.30
C ARG A 20 24.05 -1.18 0.54
N PHE A 21 22.97 -0.72 -0.10
CA PHE A 21 21.72 -0.40 0.59
C PHE A 21 21.14 -1.60 1.35
N SER A 22 21.30 -2.79 0.77
CA SER A 22 20.87 -4.05 1.36
C SER A 22 21.72 -4.42 2.59
N ARG A 23 23.03 -4.15 2.56
CA ARG A 23 23.93 -4.36 3.70
C ARG A 23 23.58 -3.46 4.88
N TYR A 24 23.20 -2.20 4.64
CA TYR A 24 22.74 -1.32 5.73
C TYR A 24 21.54 -1.88 6.48
N LEU A 25 20.56 -2.45 5.77
CA LEU A 25 19.40 -3.09 6.40
C LEU A 25 19.78 -4.32 7.22
N ARG A 26 20.71 -5.15 6.71
CA ARG A 26 21.27 -6.28 7.47
C ARG A 26 21.97 -5.79 8.73
N ASP A 27 22.85 -4.82 8.60
CA ASP A 27 23.75 -4.38 9.68
C ASP A 27 22.99 -3.59 10.76
N ALA A 28 22.01 -2.76 10.38
CA ALA A 28 21.26 -1.92 11.32
C ALA A 28 20.02 -2.61 11.91
N LEU A 29 19.32 -3.45 11.14
CA LEU A 29 18.04 -4.04 11.56
C LEU A 29 18.14 -5.54 11.87
N GLY A 30 19.33 -6.16 11.68
CA GLY A 30 19.51 -7.60 11.86
C GLY A 30 18.82 -8.46 10.80
N TRP A 31 18.39 -7.85 9.68
CA TRP A 31 17.72 -8.58 8.60
C TRP A 31 18.67 -9.53 7.89
N THR A 32 18.15 -10.65 7.39
CA THR A 32 18.99 -11.62 6.66
C THR A 32 19.19 -11.19 5.22
N LEU A 33 20.44 -11.08 4.75
CA LEU A 33 20.77 -10.73 3.36
C LEU A 33 21.32 -11.96 2.60
N THR A 34 20.61 -12.39 1.56
CA THR A 34 20.99 -13.58 0.77
C THR A 34 20.69 -13.40 -0.72
N ALA A 35 21.34 -14.24 -1.55
CA ALA A 35 21.05 -14.34 -2.99
C ALA A 35 19.87 -15.28 -3.32
N ARG A 36 19.29 -15.93 -2.31
CA ARG A 36 18.16 -16.85 -2.45
C ARG A 36 17.21 -16.72 -1.25
N PRO A 37 15.89 -16.89 -1.44
CA PRO A 37 14.93 -16.88 -0.35
C PRO A 37 15.27 -17.91 0.74
N THR A 38 15.22 -17.46 1.99
CA THR A 38 15.34 -18.32 3.16
C THR A 38 13.94 -18.76 3.62
N PRO A 39 13.70 -20.05 3.88
CA PRO A 39 12.37 -20.53 4.27
C PRO A 39 11.85 -19.94 5.59
N GLY A 40 12.74 -19.56 6.52
CA GLY A 40 12.39 -19.06 7.86
C GLY A 40 12.00 -17.58 7.94
N ALA A 41 12.07 -16.82 6.84
CA ALA A 41 11.72 -15.40 6.84
C ALA A 41 10.20 -15.18 6.93
N ASP A 42 9.74 -14.18 7.67
CA ASP A 42 8.32 -13.79 7.73
C ASP A 42 7.91 -12.94 6.51
N ALA A 43 8.85 -12.15 5.97
CA ALA A 43 8.65 -11.34 4.77
C ALA A 43 9.92 -11.27 3.92
N TYR A 44 9.75 -11.00 2.62
CA TYR A 44 10.86 -10.81 1.69
C TYR A 44 10.95 -9.35 1.24
N TYR A 45 12.19 -8.85 1.15
CA TYR A 45 12.47 -7.56 0.53
C TYR A 45 13.32 -7.77 -0.73
N LEU A 46 12.78 -7.41 -1.89
CA LEU A 46 13.55 -7.39 -3.13
C LEU A 46 14.38 -6.12 -3.18
N SER A 47 15.72 -6.24 -3.08
CA SER A 47 16.63 -5.10 -3.15
C SER A 47 16.52 -4.30 -4.47
N GLY A 48 15.93 -4.91 -5.50
CA GLY A 48 15.34 -4.22 -6.63
C GLY A 48 14.20 -5.05 -7.22
N TYR A 49 13.19 -4.43 -7.82
CA TYR A 49 12.04 -5.13 -8.42
C TYR A 49 12.45 -6.21 -9.43
N PHE A 50 13.57 -6.03 -10.12
CA PHE A 50 14.11 -7.01 -11.07
C PHE A 50 14.64 -8.29 -10.40
N GLU A 51 14.72 -8.33 -9.07
CA GLU A 51 15.02 -9.53 -8.28
C GLU A 51 13.81 -10.46 -8.11
N HIS A 52 12.63 -10.09 -8.60
CA HIS A 52 11.39 -10.86 -8.49
C HIS A 52 11.51 -12.32 -8.99
N GLY A 53 12.41 -12.60 -9.93
CA GLY A 53 12.70 -13.96 -10.39
C GLY A 53 13.14 -14.91 -9.25
N LEU A 54 13.80 -14.40 -8.21
CA LEU A 54 14.27 -15.18 -7.06
C LEU A 54 13.10 -15.74 -6.23
N ILE A 55 12.01 -14.97 -6.10
CA ILE A 55 10.79 -15.40 -5.41
C ILE A 55 10.01 -16.41 -6.25
N ARG A 56 9.82 -16.13 -7.55
CA ARG A 56 9.05 -17.00 -8.44
C ARG A 56 9.62 -18.42 -8.52
N GLN A 57 10.94 -18.57 -8.40
CA GLN A 57 11.63 -19.87 -8.43
C GLN A 57 11.51 -20.65 -7.12
N THR A 58 10.87 -20.09 -6.08
CA THR A 58 10.78 -20.69 -4.75
C THR A 58 9.30 -20.85 -4.35
N PRO A 59 8.71 -22.07 -4.48
CA PRO A 59 7.27 -22.30 -4.34
C PRO A 59 6.64 -21.80 -3.02
N ASN A 60 7.40 -21.79 -1.93
CA ASN A 60 6.94 -21.33 -0.62
C ASN A 60 7.18 -19.84 -0.37
N ALA A 61 8.07 -19.19 -1.14
CA ALA A 61 8.38 -17.77 -0.95
C ALA A 61 7.27 -16.86 -1.50
N ALA A 62 6.59 -17.30 -2.57
CA ALA A 62 5.50 -16.55 -3.19
C ALA A 62 4.23 -16.42 -2.32
N ARG A 63 4.17 -17.14 -1.17
CA ARG A 63 3.05 -17.09 -0.22
C ARG A 63 3.27 -16.13 0.95
N LYS A 64 4.45 -15.54 1.06
CA LYS A 64 4.80 -14.61 2.14
C LYS A 64 4.71 -13.17 1.65
N PRO A 65 4.46 -12.19 2.53
CA PRO A 65 4.49 -10.79 2.16
C PRO A 65 5.80 -10.42 1.47
N VAL A 66 5.70 -9.74 0.32
CA VAL A 66 6.83 -9.27 -0.46
C VAL A 66 6.78 -7.76 -0.55
N ALA A 67 7.86 -7.12 -0.14
CA ALA A 67 8.14 -5.74 -0.51
C ALA A 67 9.20 -5.70 -1.62
N ALA A 68 9.19 -4.66 -2.45
CA ALA A 68 10.21 -4.47 -3.45
C ALA A 68 10.63 -3.01 -3.62
N TYR A 69 11.93 -2.81 -3.87
CA TYR A 69 12.48 -1.51 -4.22
C TYR A 69 12.32 -1.21 -5.72
N PHE A 70 11.58 -0.16 -6.06
CA PHE A 70 11.39 0.28 -7.43
C PHE A 70 12.36 1.42 -7.76
N THR A 71 13.45 1.04 -8.43
CA THR A 71 14.57 1.94 -8.72
C THR A 71 14.30 2.91 -9.87
N HIS A 72 13.61 2.47 -10.93
CA HIS A 72 13.14 3.31 -12.05
C HIS A 72 12.31 2.46 -13.02
N LEU A 73 11.41 3.14 -13.74
CA LEU A 73 10.72 2.61 -14.92
C LEU A 73 11.58 2.88 -16.16
N GLU A 74 11.90 1.84 -16.92
CA GLU A 74 12.68 1.97 -18.16
C GLU A 74 11.79 2.49 -19.31
N GLU A 75 12.11 3.66 -19.87
CA GLU A 75 11.28 4.29 -20.90
C GLU A 75 11.66 3.91 -22.33
N GLN A 76 12.94 3.58 -22.56
CA GLN A 76 13.48 3.35 -23.90
C GLN A 76 14.09 1.95 -24.08
N PRO A 77 13.72 1.23 -25.15
CA PRO A 77 12.61 1.55 -26.06
C PRO A 77 11.25 1.48 -25.36
N PRO A 78 10.19 2.12 -25.89
CA PRO A 78 8.87 2.10 -25.27
C PRO A 78 8.37 0.67 -25.03
N ASN A 79 7.76 0.45 -23.86
CA ASN A 79 7.21 -0.86 -23.45
C ASN A 79 8.21 -2.03 -23.53
N ASN A 80 9.50 -1.79 -23.27
CA ASN A 80 10.52 -2.84 -23.22
C ASN A 80 10.24 -3.89 -22.12
N ALA A 81 10.96 -5.02 -22.15
CA ALA A 81 10.76 -6.12 -21.21
C ALA A 81 10.91 -5.70 -19.73
N LYS A 82 11.80 -4.75 -19.44
CA LYS A 82 12.04 -4.25 -18.08
C LYS A 82 10.91 -3.33 -17.61
N ALA A 83 10.32 -2.53 -18.51
CA ALA A 83 9.11 -1.76 -18.24
C ALA A 83 7.92 -2.67 -17.92
N ARG A 84 7.72 -3.74 -18.71
CA ARG A 84 6.67 -4.74 -18.42
C ARG A 84 6.90 -5.43 -17.08
N LEU A 85 8.16 -5.79 -16.79
CA LEU A 85 8.53 -6.37 -15.50
C LEU A 85 8.24 -5.39 -14.35
N PHE A 86 8.52 -4.10 -14.50
CA PHE A 86 8.22 -3.08 -13.49
C PHE A 86 6.74 -3.12 -13.11
N HIS A 87 5.82 -3.03 -14.09
CA HIS A 87 4.39 -3.06 -13.81
C HIS A 87 3.90 -4.42 -13.31
N GLN A 88 4.47 -5.52 -13.82
CA GLN A 88 4.15 -6.87 -13.36
C GLN A 88 4.49 -7.04 -11.87
N VAL A 89 5.69 -6.61 -11.46
CA VAL A 89 6.14 -6.74 -10.06
C VAL A 89 5.36 -5.77 -9.17
N ALA A 90 5.07 -4.55 -9.65
CA ALA A 90 4.23 -3.61 -8.91
C ALA A 90 2.85 -4.19 -8.56
N ALA A 91 2.26 -4.96 -9.48
CA ALA A 91 0.97 -5.62 -9.28
C ALA A 91 1.04 -6.89 -8.42
N SER A 92 2.23 -7.46 -8.21
CA SER A 92 2.39 -8.74 -7.52
C SER A 92 2.89 -8.61 -6.07
N VAL A 93 3.50 -7.49 -5.70
CA VAL A 93 4.07 -7.28 -4.36
C VAL A 93 3.12 -6.52 -3.43
N ASP A 94 3.21 -6.81 -2.15
CA ASP A 94 2.34 -6.26 -1.10
C ASP A 94 2.74 -4.85 -0.68
N LEU A 95 4.02 -4.49 -0.82
CA LEU A 95 4.55 -3.16 -0.49
C LEU A 95 5.56 -2.69 -1.54
N ARG A 96 5.35 -1.49 -2.07
CA ARG A 96 6.33 -0.85 -2.96
C ARG A 96 7.11 0.19 -2.20
N ILE A 97 8.43 0.05 -2.24
CA ILE A 97 9.36 1.04 -1.71
C ILE A 97 9.94 1.83 -2.87
N VAL A 98 9.93 3.15 -2.76
CA VAL A 98 10.54 4.08 -3.72
C VAL A 98 11.38 5.12 -2.99
N THR A 99 12.20 5.85 -3.73
CA THR A 99 13.02 6.95 -3.20
C THR A 99 12.57 8.33 -3.66
N CYS A 100 11.53 8.42 -4.50
CA CYS A 100 11.05 9.70 -5.00
C CYS A 100 9.54 9.72 -5.25
N LYS A 101 8.96 10.92 -5.23
CA LYS A 101 7.52 11.18 -5.41
C LYS A 101 7.00 10.74 -6.77
N ILE A 102 7.80 10.92 -7.83
CA ILE A 102 7.40 10.53 -9.19
C ILE A 102 7.04 9.03 -9.24
N TYR A 103 7.88 8.17 -8.66
CA TYR A 103 7.59 6.75 -8.61
C TYR A 103 6.60 6.37 -7.50
N ALA A 104 6.51 7.15 -6.42
CA ALA A 104 5.47 6.95 -5.41
C ALA A 104 4.07 7.11 -6.03
N GLY A 105 3.87 8.20 -6.77
CA GLY A 105 2.62 8.48 -7.49
C GLY A 105 2.33 7.44 -8.58
N LEU A 106 3.34 7.05 -9.36
CA LEU A 106 3.19 6.02 -10.40
C LEU A 106 2.76 4.67 -9.81
N LEU A 107 3.28 4.31 -8.63
CA LEU A 107 3.05 3.00 -8.03
C LEU A 107 1.84 2.98 -7.09
N ALA A 108 1.39 4.10 -6.52
CA ALA A 108 0.26 4.15 -5.58
C ALA A 108 -1.00 3.38 -6.05
N PRO A 109 -1.41 3.41 -7.33
CA PRO A 109 -2.59 2.66 -7.80
C PRO A 109 -2.53 1.13 -7.62
N TYR A 110 -1.34 0.56 -7.41
CA TYR A 110 -1.18 -0.87 -7.23
C TYR A 110 -1.46 -1.34 -5.78
N GLY A 111 -1.76 -0.46 -4.81
CA GLY A 111 -1.82 -0.77 -3.36
C GLY A 111 -0.85 0.01 -2.43
N PRO A 112 -0.30 -0.56 -1.34
CA PRO A 112 0.59 0.17 -0.43
C PRO A 112 1.94 0.56 -1.07
N THR A 113 2.27 1.85 -1.00
CA THR A 113 3.54 2.41 -1.48
C THR A 113 4.10 3.37 -0.44
N VAL A 114 5.40 3.27 -0.15
CA VAL A 114 6.12 4.18 0.74
C VAL A 114 7.32 4.79 0.04
N GLN A 115 7.53 6.09 0.25
CA GLN A 115 8.76 6.76 -0.13
C GLN A 115 9.71 6.77 1.08
N ILE A 116 10.94 6.29 0.88
CA ILE A 116 11.97 6.24 1.91
C ILE A 116 13.19 7.02 1.42
N ALA A 117 13.78 7.83 2.31
CA ALA A 117 14.98 8.60 2.05
C ALA A 117 16.16 7.69 1.67
N PRO A 118 16.88 7.94 0.56
CA PRO A 118 18.03 7.11 0.20
C PRO A 118 19.21 7.26 1.17
N PRO A 119 20.05 6.23 1.32
CA PRO A 119 21.14 6.22 2.29
C PRO A 119 22.42 6.84 1.73
N VAL A 120 22.65 8.14 1.96
CA VAL A 120 23.94 8.78 1.69
C VAL A 120 24.88 8.51 2.87
N GLU A 121 26.09 8.00 2.62
CA GLU A 121 27.13 7.80 3.63
C GLU A 121 27.79 9.15 3.98
N ARG A 122 27.05 10.05 4.64
CA ARG A 122 27.49 11.44 4.89
C ARG A 122 28.76 11.53 5.74
N ASP A 123 29.09 10.51 6.52
CA ASP A 123 30.36 10.44 7.29
C ASP A 123 31.57 10.13 6.40
N ARG A 124 31.32 9.60 5.20
CA ARG A 124 32.35 9.28 4.21
C ARG A 124 32.45 10.35 3.13
N PHE A 125 31.30 10.79 2.61
CA PHE A 125 31.22 11.89 1.65
C PHE A 125 31.17 13.20 2.42
N VAL A 126 32.36 13.72 2.76
CA VAL A 126 32.54 14.92 3.57
C VAL A 126 33.11 16.08 2.75
N ILE A 127 32.85 17.30 3.21
CA ILE A 127 33.50 18.50 2.68
C ILE A 127 35.01 18.37 2.97
N PRO A 128 35.90 18.55 1.97
CA PRO A 128 37.33 18.44 2.20
C PRO A 128 37.82 19.58 3.12
N PRO A 129 38.84 19.34 3.97
CA PRO A 129 39.31 20.32 4.97
C PRO A 129 39.78 21.65 4.37
N SER A 130 40.33 21.59 3.16
CA SER A 130 40.74 22.75 2.39
C SER A 130 40.32 22.56 0.93
N ARG A 131 39.59 23.53 0.39
CA ARG A 131 39.53 23.73 -1.06
C ARG A 131 40.45 24.89 -1.40
N GLY A 132 41.24 24.74 -2.47
CA GLY A 132 41.96 25.88 -3.04
C GLY A 132 40.99 27.02 -3.33
N LYS A 133 41.44 28.28 -3.20
CA LYS A 133 40.61 29.45 -3.49
C LYS A 133 40.05 29.35 -4.92
N ALA A 134 38.77 29.67 -5.11
CA ALA A 134 38.18 29.72 -6.44
C ALA A 134 39.04 30.61 -7.36
N GLY A 135 39.47 30.08 -8.50
CA GLY A 135 40.38 30.77 -9.43
C GLY A 135 41.88 30.50 -9.23
N SER A 136 42.29 29.80 -8.17
CA SER A 136 43.71 29.42 -7.96
C SER A 136 44.12 28.16 -8.74
N ARG A 137 43.18 27.48 -9.38
CA ARG A 137 43.39 26.30 -10.24
C ARG A 137 42.33 26.26 -11.34
N PRO A 138 42.57 25.52 -12.45
CA PRO A 138 41.55 25.27 -13.46
C PRO A 138 40.27 24.69 -12.85
N LEU A 139 39.11 25.05 -13.43
CA LEU A 139 37.82 24.50 -13.05
C LEU A 139 37.79 23.02 -13.43
N VAL A 140 37.38 22.18 -12.47
CA VAL A 140 37.21 20.74 -12.67
C VAL A 140 35.74 20.38 -12.63
N ALA A 141 35.19 19.94 -13.76
CA ALA A 141 33.83 19.42 -13.85
C ALA A 141 33.85 17.92 -14.09
N GLY A 142 32.78 17.22 -13.74
CA GLY A 142 32.75 15.79 -14.00
C GLY A 142 31.40 15.11 -14.03
N PHE A 143 31.45 13.86 -14.47
CA PHE A 143 30.32 12.95 -14.58
C PHE A 143 30.55 11.72 -13.69
N SER A 144 29.47 11.07 -13.24
CA SER A 144 29.58 9.86 -12.44
C SER A 144 28.45 8.89 -12.77
N GLY A 145 28.82 7.63 -13.03
CA GLY A 145 27.91 6.52 -13.27
C GLY A 145 28.32 5.63 -14.43
N PHE A 146 27.46 4.64 -14.71
CA PHE A 146 27.62 3.71 -15.83
C PHE A 146 26.61 4.06 -16.93
N THR A 147 27.07 4.29 -18.15
CA THR A 147 26.19 4.47 -19.32
C THR A 147 25.74 3.12 -19.89
N TYR A 148 24.65 3.16 -20.66
CA TYR A 148 23.99 1.98 -21.21
C TYR A 148 23.54 2.28 -22.64
N THR A 149 23.33 1.23 -23.45
CA THR A 149 22.98 1.36 -24.88
C THR A 149 21.68 2.13 -25.14
N ASN A 150 20.81 2.27 -24.15
CA ASN A 150 19.55 2.99 -24.28
C ASN A 150 19.64 4.50 -24.05
N GLY A 151 20.83 5.04 -23.75
CA GLY A 151 21.03 6.49 -23.64
C GLY A 151 20.44 7.14 -22.40
N ARG A 152 19.93 6.36 -21.43
CA ARG A 152 19.21 6.90 -20.25
C ARG A 152 20.08 7.77 -19.32
N LYS A 153 21.39 7.73 -19.50
CA LYS A 153 22.36 8.57 -18.78
C LYS A 153 22.67 9.88 -19.51
N GLY A 154 22.19 10.06 -20.73
CA GLY A 154 22.35 11.29 -21.50
C GLY A 154 23.77 11.52 -22.01
N GLU A 155 24.53 10.47 -22.35
CA GLU A 155 25.90 10.57 -22.82
C GLU A 155 26.07 11.45 -24.07
N LYS A 156 25.02 11.57 -24.90
CA LYS A 156 25.00 12.51 -26.04
C LYS A 156 25.03 13.97 -25.58
N LEU A 157 24.24 14.31 -24.56
CA LEU A 157 24.23 15.65 -23.97
C LEU A 157 25.57 15.95 -23.30
N ALA A 158 26.12 14.99 -22.55
CA ALA A 158 27.45 15.13 -21.95
C ALA A 158 28.52 15.42 -23.01
N ASN A 159 28.48 14.73 -24.16
CA ASN A 159 29.44 14.94 -25.24
C ASN A 159 29.29 16.33 -25.89
N LEU A 160 28.06 16.82 -26.08
CA LEU A 160 27.83 18.18 -26.58
C LEU A 160 28.37 19.22 -25.60
N LEU A 161 28.10 19.05 -24.31
CA LEU A 161 28.58 19.96 -23.26
C LEU A 161 30.11 20.03 -23.21
N VAL A 162 30.78 18.87 -23.21
CA VAL A 162 32.26 18.80 -23.20
C VAL A 162 32.86 19.48 -24.43
N ARG A 163 32.27 19.30 -25.61
CA ARG A 163 32.75 19.95 -26.84
C ARG A 163 32.60 21.47 -26.81
N ALA A 164 31.57 21.98 -26.15
CA ALA A 164 31.34 23.42 -26.00
C ALA A 164 32.26 24.09 -24.96
N HIS A 165 32.84 23.32 -24.03
CA HIS A 165 33.62 23.83 -22.90
C HIS A 165 35.01 23.16 -22.82
N GLN A 166 35.88 23.49 -23.79
CA GLN A 166 37.21 22.90 -23.93
C GLN A 166 38.24 23.45 -22.93
N ASP A 167 37.95 24.59 -22.31
CA ASP A 167 38.75 25.25 -21.27
C ASP A 167 38.59 24.59 -19.89
N ILE A 168 37.62 23.68 -19.74
CA ILE A 168 37.31 22.99 -18.49
C ILE A 168 38.09 21.68 -18.37
N THR A 169 38.61 21.41 -17.17
CA THR A 169 39.21 20.11 -16.87
C THR A 169 38.12 19.10 -16.56
N TRP A 170 37.89 18.15 -17.47
CA TRP A 170 36.85 17.13 -17.29
C TRP A 170 37.35 15.84 -16.67
N ARG A 171 36.58 15.27 -15.74
CA ARG A 171 36.83 13.96 -15.12
C ARG A 171 35.56 13.12 -15.10
N ALA A 172 35.70 11.80 -15.13
CA ALA A 172 34.54 10.94 -14.94
C ALA A 172 34.83 9.70 -14.09
N ALA A 173 33.83 9.29 -13.31
CA ALA A 173 33.81 8.03 -12.59
C ALA A 173 32.81 7.05 -13.25
N GLY A 174 33.21 5.80 -13.41
CA GLY A 174 32.36 4.72 -13.92
C GLY A 174 32.72 4.28 -15.34
N ARG A 175 31.78 4.38 -16.30
CA ARG A 175 32.01 3.90 -17.68
C ARG A 175 31.23 4.71 -18.72
N GLY A 176 31.87 4.93 -19.87
CA GLY A 176 31.24 5.30 -21.13
C GLY A 176 30.88 6.79 -21.25
N TRP A 177 31.57 7.63 -20.49
CA TRP A 177 31.50 9.10 -20.60
C TRP A 177 32.45 9.60 -21.70
N PRO A 178 32.21 10.80 -22.26
CA PRO A 178 32.99 11.36 -23.38
C PRO A 178 34.37 11.90 -22.99
N VAL A 179 34.85 11.58 -21.79
CA VAL A 179 36.10 12.09 -21.19
C VAL A 179 36.83 10.95 -20.49
N LEU A 180 38.07 11.18 -20.04
CA LEU A 180 38.83 10.17 -19.30
C LEU A 180 38.02 9.68 -18.09
N THR A 181 37.60 8.42 -18.20
CA THR A 181 36.72 7.78 -17.23
C THR A 181 37.49 6.72 -16.47
N GLN A 182 37.50 6.81 -15.15
CA GLN A 182 38.13 5.82 -14.28
C GLN A 182 37.08 5.06 -13.48
N ASN A 183 37.32 3.77 -13.24
CA ASN A 183 36.50 2.98 -12.34
C ASN A 183 37.13 3.03 -10.94
N TYR A 184 36.53 3.81 -10.04
CA TYR A 184 37.05 3.99 -8.69
C TYR A 184 36.52 2.88 -7.77
N PRO A 185 37.37 2.26 -6.93
CA PRO A 185 36.88 1.44 -5.83
C PRO A 185 36.09 2.30 -4.85
N TRP A 186 35.17 1.70 -4.09
CA TRP A 186 34.23 2.44 -3.24
C TRP A 186 34.92 3.40 -2.27
N HIS A 187 36.05 3.00 -1.70
CA HIS A 187 36.81 3.84 -0.78
C HIS A 187 37.46 5.06 -1.41
N ALA A 188 37.69 5.07 -2.72
CA ALA A 188 38.29 6.20 -3.44
C ALA A 188 37.25 7.15 -4.04
N LEU A 189 35.96 6.76 -4.09
CA LEU A 189 34.91 7.58 -4.67
C LEU A 189 34.69 8.93 -3.97
N PRO A 190 34.81 9.05 -2.63
CA PRO A 190 34.76 10.36 -1.96
C PRO A 190 35.82 11.34 -2.50
N ALA A 191 37.06 10.87 -2.67
CA ALA A 191 38.15 11.69 -3.20
C ALA A 191 37.89 12.14 -4.65
N PHE A 192 37.24 11.29 -5.45
CA PHE A 192 36.79 11.68 -6.79
C PHE A 192 35.85 12.89 -6.73
N TYR A 193 34.76 12.82 -5.95
CA TYR A 193 33.82 13.95 -5.85
C TYR A 193 34.48 15.19 -5.24
N GLN A 194 35.29 15.03 -4.19
CA GLN A 194 36.02 16.14 -3.56
C GLN A 194 36.99 16.85 -4.52
N SER A 195 37.38 16.18 -5.60
CA SER A 195 38.25 16.76 -6.64
C SER A 195 37.50 17.58 -7.69
N LEU A 196 36.16 17.57 -7.68
CA LEU A 196 35.32 18.33 -8.59
C LEU A 196 34.90 19.67 -7.98
N ASP A 197 34.72 20.67 -8.84
CA ASP A 197 33.99 21.89 -8.54
C ASP A 197 32.50 21.74 -8.85
N ILE A 198 32.19 21.04 -9.96
CA ILE A 198 30.84 20.83 -10.47
C ILE A 198 30.66 19.37 -10.89
N LEU A 199 29.61 18.71 -10.39
CA LEU A 199 29.13 17.45 -10.94
C LEU A 199 27.97 17.72 -11.91
N VAL A 200 28.04 17.19 -13.12
CA VAL A 200 26.97 17.26 -14.11
C VAL A 200 26.24 15.92 -14.17
N CYS A 201 24.94 15.93 -13.92
CA CYS A 201 24.06 14.79 -14.13
C CYS A 201 23.28 15.01 -15.43
N THR A 202 23.46 14.13 -16.42
CA THR A 202 22.74 14.23 -17.71
C THR A 202 21.61 13.22 -17.86
N ALA A 203 21.22 12.53 -16.79
CA ALA A 203 20.30 11.41 -16.85
C ALA A 203 18.91 11.81 -17.33
N THR A 204 18.22 10.90 -18.02
CA THR A 204 16.82 11.10 -18.43
C THR A 204 15.84 10.23 -17.63
N VAL A 205 16.35 9.16 -17.00
CA VAL A 205 15.56 8.21 -16.21
C VAL A 205 16.38 7.70 -15.02
N GLU A 206 15.95 8.02 -13.81
CA GLU A 206 16.49 7.53 -12.54
C GLU A 206 15.42 7.61 -11.43
N GLY A 207 15.53 6.80 -10.38
CA GLY A 207 14.76 6.98 -9.14
C GLY A 207 15.57 7.60 -8.03
N VAL A 208 16.77 7.07 -7.79
CA VAL A 208 17.78 7.72 -6.93
C VAL A 208 19.07 7.96 -7.72
N PRO A 209 19.23 9.15 -8.31
CA PRO A 209 20.53 9.57 -8.79
C PRO A 209 21.45 9.85 -7.60
N MET A 210 22.16 8.82 -7.14
CA MET A 210 23.11 8.91 -6.03
C MET A 210 24.26 9.91 -6.27
N PRO A 211 24.84 10.04 -7.49
CA PRO A 211 25.99 10.91 -7.67
C PRO A 211 25.75 12.39 -7.29
N PRO A 212 24.64 13.05 -7.67
CA PRO A 212 24.30 14.37 -7.15
C PRO A 212 24.25 14.44 -5.62
N LEU A 213 23.69 13.43 -4.95
CA LEU A 213 23.62 13.41 -3.48
C LEU A 213 25.02 13.29 -2.84
N GLU A 214 25.86 12.40 -3.39
CA GLU A 214 27.24 12.20 -2.93
C GLU A 214 28.10 13.47 -3.16
N ALA A 215 27.92 14.14 -4.31
CA ALA A 215 28.57 15.41 -4.62
C ALA A 215 28.13 16.54 -3.67
N LEU A 216 26.82 16.70 -3.44
CA LEU A 216 26.28 17.68 -2.50
C LEU A 216 26.78 17.43 -1.08
N ALA A 217 26.86 16.17 -0.63
CA ALA A 217 27.41 15.82 0.68
C ALA A 217 28.89 16.23 0.83
N CYS A 218 29.66 16.15 -0.27
CA CYS A 218 31.03 16.68 -0.36
C CYS A 218 31.11 18.21 -0.55
N GLY A 219 29.97 18.90 -0.61
CA GLY A 219 29.85 20.35 -0.84
C GLY A 219 30.13 20.78 -2.28
N VAL A 220 29.97 19.89 -3.26
CA VAL A 220 30.25 20.13 -4.70
C VAL A 220 28.97 20.60 -5.38
N SER A 221 29.07 21.62 -6.23
CA SER A 221 27.92 22.12 -7.00
C SER A 221 27.42 21.06 -7.97
N VAL A 222 26.14 21.10 -8.30
CA VAL A 222 25.51 20.14 -9.21
C VAL A 222 24.74 20.85 -10.32
N VAL A 223 24.86 20.33 -11.54
CA VAL A 223 24.00 20.66 -12.69
C VAL A 223 23.11 19.45 -12.94
N ILE A 224 21.80 19.58 -12.74
CA ILE A 224 20.87 18.46 -12.68
C ILE A 224 19.59 18.71 -13.51
N PRO A 225 19.03 17.66 -14.15
CA PRO A 225 17.81 17.79 -14.93
C PRO A 225 16.58 17.91 -14.03
N ARG A 226 15.57 18.60 -14.54
CA ARG A 226 14.20 18.53 -14.02
C ARG A 226 13.50 17.24 -14.45
N GLY A 227 12.53 16.77 -13.67
CA GLY A 227 11.69 15.63 -14.01
C GLY A 227 12.43 14.28 -13.98
N VAL A 228 13.46 14.16 -13.15
CA VAL A 228 14.28 12.93 -13.02
C VAL A 228 14.43 12.52 -11.56
N GLY A 229 13.71 11.47 -11.17
CA GLY A 229 13.86 10.83 -9.86
C GLY A 229 13.64 11.79 -8.69
N LEU A 230 14.54 11.70 -7.70
CA LEU A 230 14.55 12.56 -6.51
C LEU A 230 15.00 14.01 -6.79
N LEU A 231 15.54 14.34 -7.96
CA LEU A 231 16.26 15.61 -8.18
C LEU A 231 15.38 16.85 -7.96
N ASP A 232 14.10 16.80 -8.31
CA ASP A 232 13.16 17.91 -8.09
C ASP A 232 12.75 18.08 -6.62
N GLU A 233 13.05 17.10 -5.77
CA GLU A 233 12.78 17.15 -4.33
C GLU A 233 13.96 17.71 -3.53
N LEU A 234 15.11 17.93 -4.17
CA LEU A 234 16.22 18.64 -3.57
C LEU A 234 15.85 20.11 -3.36
N GLY A 235 16.22 20.65 -2.21
CA GLY A 235 16.09 22.08 -1.94
C GLY A 235 16.97 22.93 -2.86
N GLU A 236 16.72 24.23 -2.83
CA GLU A 236 17.46 25.21 -3.63
C GLU A 236 18.70 25.70 -2.87
N ALA A 237 19.79 25.91 -3.59
CA ALA A 237 21.00 26.57 -3.11
C ALA A 237 21.77 27.13 -4.33
N VAL A 238 22.63 28.13 -4.12
CA VAL A 238 23.40 28.78 -5.20
C VAL A 238 24.14 27.79 -6.10
N GLY A 239 24.65 26.69 -5.55
CA GLY A 239 25.36 25.65 -6.31
C GLY A 239 24.49 24.52 -6.86
N VAL A 240 23.15 24.67 -6.90
CA VAL A 240 22.23 23.72 -7.52
C VAL A 240 21.63 24.37 -8.77
N HIS A 241 22.09 23.94 -9.93
CA HIS A 241 21.65 24.47 -11.22
C HIS A 241 20.79 23.45 -11.94
N ARG A 242 19.65 23.90 -12.45
CA ARG A 242 18.66 23.03 -13.07
C ARG A 242 18.50 23.34 -14.54
N TYR A 243 18.27 22.28 -15.33
CA TYR A 243 17.98 22.39 -16.75
C TYR A 243 16.85 21.44 -17.16
N GLU A 244 16.21 21.73 -18.29
CA GLU A 244 15.17 20.90 -18.87
C GLU A 244 15.75 19.61 -19.45
N LYS A 245 15.23 18.48 -18.98
CA LYS A 245 15.69 17.14 -19.35
C LYS A 245 15.72 16.95 -20.87
N GLY A 246 16.88 16.60 -21.40
CA GLY A 246 17.07 16.36 -22.83
C GLY A 246 17.39 17.62 -23.65
N ASN A 247 17.40 18.81 -23.05
CA ASN A 247 17.70 20.07 -23.73
C ASN A 247 19.20 20.42 -23.64
N PRO A 248 19.96 20.40 -24.76
CA PRO A 248 21.38 20.72 -24.75
C PRO A 248 21.70 22.20 -24.53
N GLU A 249 20.86 23.11 -25.02
CA GLU A 249 21.07 24.56 -24.88
C GLU A 249 20.84 24.98 -23.43
N ASP A 250 19.79 24.45 -22.82
CA ASP A 250 19.47 24.75 -21.42
C ASP A 250 20.47 24.10 -20.45
N LEU A 251 21.01 22.92 -20.80
CA LEU A 251 22.14 22.32 -20.07
C LEU A 251 23.39 23.21 -20.12
N ALA A 252 23.73 23.75 -21.29
CA ALA A 252 24.88 24.66 -21.43
C ALA A 252 24.67 25.93 -20.59
N ARG A 253 23.49 26.55 -20.66
CA ARG A 253 23.12 27.71 -19.82
C ARG A 253 23.31 27.41 -18.33
N ALA A 254 22.73 26.31 -17.84
CA ALA A 254 22.83 25.93 -16.43
C ALA A 254 24.28 25.64 -16.00
N PHE A 255 25.10 25.10 -16.90
CA PHE A 255 26.52 24.87 -16.65
C PHE A 255 27.33 26.18 -16.61
N ASP A 256 27.06 27.13 -17.50
CA ASP A 256 27.68 28.45 -17.49
C ASP A 256 27.35 29.22 -16.20
N GLU A 257 26.10 29.18 -15.76
CA GLU A 257 25.67 29.74 -14.48
C GLU A 257 26.41 29.10 -13.29
N ALA A 258 26.62 27.78 -13.33
CA ALA A 258 27.39 27.06 -12.32
C ALA A 258 28.87 27.49 -12.30
N CYS A 259 29.46 27.72 -13.48
CA CYS A 259 30.82 28.23 -13.61
C CYS A 259 30.95 29.66 -13.03
N GLN A 260 29.97 30.52 -13.29
CA GLN A 260 29.98 31.93 -12.87
C GLN A 260 29.75 32.10 -11.36
N SER A 261 28.80 31.34 -10.80
CA SER A 261 28.39 31.44 -9.38
C SER A 261 29.30 30.69 -8.41
N ARG A 262 30.27 29.92 -8.89
CA ARG A 262 31.14 29.05 -8.08
C ARG A 262 31.79 29.72 -6.85
N LYS A 263 32.07 31.02 -6.94
CA LYS A 263 32.73 31.80 -5.87
C LYS A 263 31.78 32.15 -4.73
N ASP A 264 30.48 32.12 -5.00
CA ASP A 264 29.39 32.48 -4.10
C ASP A 264 28.75 31.21 -3.47
N VAL A 265 29.26 30.03 -3.81
CA VAL A 265 28.77 28.75 -3.29
C VAL A 265 29.33 28.47 -1.91
N GLU A 266 28.43 28.30 -0.94
CA GLU A 266 28.76 27.84 0.41
C GLU A 266 28.69 26.30 0.48
N PRO A 267 29.82 25.58 0.64
CA PRO A 267 29.83 24.11 0.64
C PRO A 267 28.97 23.49 1.74
N ARG A 268 28.83 24.18 2.88
CA ARG A 268 27.96 23.74 3.99
C ARG A 268 26.48 23.80 3.63
N ALA A 269 26.06 24.80 2.85
CA ALA A 269 24.68 24.90 2.38
C ALA A 269 24.34 23.73 1.46
N LEU A 270 25.23 23.39 0.52
CA LEU A 270 25.07 22.23 -0.36
C LEU A 270 25.00 20.90 0.42
N ARG A 271 25.88 20.72 1.41
CA ARG A 271 25.84 19.54 2.29
C ARG A 271 24.54 19.47 3.11
N GLY A 272 23.98 20.61 3.50
CA GLY A 272 22.71 20.70 4.21
C GLY A 272 21.53 20.12 3.44
N LEU A 273 21.52 20.25 2.10
CA LEU A 273 20.47 19.66 1.24
C LEU A 273 20.39 18.14 1.33
N THR A 274 21.44 17.48 1.83
CA THR A 274 21.46 16.02 2.01
C THR A 274 21.18 15.56 3.42
N GLU A 275 20.84 16.47 4.34
CA GLU A 275 20.59 16.16 5.74
C GLU A 275 19.52 15.07 5.98
N PRO A 276 18.39 15.07 5.26
CA PRO A 276 17.38 14.02 5.41
C PRO A 276 17.82 12.65 4.87
N TYR A 277 18.88 12.57 4.07
CA TYR A 277 19.28 11.38 3.34
C TYR A 277 20.44 10.67 4.06
N THR A 278 20.12 9.82 5.03
CA THR A 278 21.12 9.09 5.82
C THR A 278 20.90 7.59 5.76
N VAL A 279 21.95 6.83 6.08
CA VAL A 279 21.87 5.37 6.26
C VAL A 279 20.83 5.02 7.33
N GLU A 280 20.79 5.79 8.42
CA GLU A 280 19.81 5.63 9.50
C GLU A 280 18.37 5.88 9.02
N ALA A 281 18.11 6.97 8.30
CA ALA A 281 16.78 7.29 7.77
C ALA A 281 16.27 6.21 6.81
N TRP A 282 17.16 5.65 5.97
CA TRP A 282 16.85 4.51 5.13
C TRP A 282 16.41 3.29 5.97
N CYS A 283 17.18 2.93 7.00
CA CYS A 283 16.87 1.78 7.85
C CYS A 283 15.59 1.98 8.67
N LEU A 284 15.43 3.11 9.35
CA LEU A 284 14.24 3.43 10.15
C LEU A 284 12.97 3.50 9.27
N GLY A 285 13.08 4.08 8.06
CA GLY A 285 11.97 4.10 7.12
C GLY A 285 11.53 2.71 6.68
N HIS A 286 12.48 1.79 6.46
CA HIS A 286 12.16 0.40 6.11
C HIS A 286 11.52 -0.33 7.29
N GLN A 287 12.09 -0.17 8.48
CA GLN A 287 11.54 -0.75 9.70
C GLN A 287 10.09 -0.30 9.90
N ALA A 288 9.83 1.01 9.91
CA ALA A 288 8.49 1.56 10.09
C ALA A 288 7.50 1.09 9.02
N ALA A 289 7.94 0.99 7.76
CA ALA A 289 7.10 0.49 6.68
C ALA A 289 6.74 -0.99 6.85
N PHE A 290 7.71 -1.84 7.19
CA PHE A 290 7.46 -3.27 7.41
C PHE A 290 6.62 -3.50 8.68
N GLU A 291 6.88 -2.77 9.75
CA GLU A 291 6.06 -2.81 10.97
C GLU A 291 4.62 -2.38 10.66
N LYS A 292 4.43 -1.28 9.95
CA LYS A 292 3.10 -0.80 9.58
C LYS A 292 2.35 -1.81 8.71
N TYR A 293 2.93 -2.23 7.60
CA TYR A 293 2.19 -2.98 6.59
C TYR A 293 2.19 -4.49 6.84
N PHE A 294 3.20 -5.04 7.52
CA PHE A 294 3.32 -6.49 7.76
C PHE A 294 3.17 -6.90 9.23
N ILE A 295 3.30 -5.99 10.21
CA ILE A 295 3.07 -6.29 11.64
C ILE A 295 1.72 -5.72 12.13
N SER A 296 1.38 -4.46 11.79
CA SER A 296 0.18 -3.78 12.32
C SER A 296 -1.12 -4.07 11.57
N GLY A 297 -1.06 -4.79 10.45
CA GLY A 297 -2.23 -5.34 9.73
C GLY A 297 -2.95 -4.32 8.83
N ILE A 298 -2.71 -4.40 7.53
CA ILE A 298 -3.52 -3.80 6.44
C ILE A 298 -3.80 -4.97 5.48
N THR A 299 -5.03 -5.43 5.20
CA THR A 299 -6.21 -4.78 4.57
C THR A 299 -5.92 -4.31 3.14
N TYR A 300 -6.30 -5.11 2.15
CA TYR A 300 -5.96 -4.92 0.73
C TYR A 300 -6.35 -3.54 0.17
N PRO A 301 -5.55 -2.96 -0.74
CA PRO A 301 -6.09 -2.05 -1.73
C PRO A 301 -5.90 -2.70 -3.10
N THR A 302 -6.96 -2.99 -3.84
CA THR A 302 -6.82 -3.06 -5.30
C THR A 302 -8.14 -2.74 -6.03
N ARG A 303 -8.34 -1.44 -6.30
CA ARG A 303 -9.31 -0.81 -7.22
C ARG A 303 -10.69 -0.51 -6.66
N GLU A 304 -10.84 0.56 -5.85
CA GLU A 304 -12.19 1.10 -5.64
C GLU A 304 -12.81 1.51 -6.98
N GLU A 305 -13.69 0.66 -7.49
CA GLU A 305 -14.38 0.91 -8.73
C GLU A 305 -15.46 1.94 -8.47
N SER A 306 -15.54 2.96 -9.32
CA SER A 306 -16.46 4.07 -9.13
C SER A 306 -17.90 3.56 -9.01
N PHE A 307 -18.53 3.99 -7.92
CA PHE A 307 -19.94 3.80 -7.67
C PHE A 307 -20.58 5.17 -7.44
N THR A 308 -21.81 5.33 -7.90
CA THR A 308 -22.55 6.60 -7.80
C THR A 308 -22.62 7.05 -6.34
N ARG A 309 -22.54 8.36 -6.10
CA ARG A 309 -22.73 8.91 -4.75
C ARG A 309 -24.15 8.59 -4.30
N LEU A 310 -24.26 7.84 -3.21
CA LEU A 310 -25.51 7.57 -2.53
C LEU A 310 -25.95 8.82 -1.76
N SER A 311 -27.26 9.00 -1.64
CA SER A 311 -27.84 9.97 -0.71
C SER A 311 -27.34 9.67 0.70
N PRO A 312 -26.99 10.66 1.54
CA PRO A 312 -26.53 10.38 2.90
C PRO A 312 -27.68 9.78 3.74
N PRO A 313 -27.41 8.87 4.68
CA PRO A 313 -28.46 8.34 5.53
C PRO A 313 -28.91 9.39 6.55
N VAL A 314 -30.23 9.44 6.77
CA VAL A 314 -30.87 10.44 7.64
C VAL A 314 -30.82 10.03 9.12
N SER A 315 -31.13 8.77 9.42
CA SER A 315 -31.17 8.22 10.78
C SER A 315 -31.02 6.69 10.75
N ALA A 316 -30.93 6.07 11.94
CA ALA A 316 -30.79 4.61 11.98
C ALA A 316 -32.10 4.03 11.46
N PRO A 317 -32.06 2.99 10.61
CA PRO A 317 -33.29 2.47 10.06
C PRO A 317 -34.14 1.90 11.19
N PRO A 318 -35.46 2.17 11.19
CA PRO A 318 -36.35 1.62 12.19
C PRO A 318 -36.50 0.10 12.02
N PRO A 319 -37.03 -0.62 13.03
CA PRO A 319 -37.47 -2.00 12.90
C PRO A 319 -38.30 -2.25 11.64
N VAL A 320 -38.11 -3.42 11.01
CA VAL A 320 -38.77 -3.78 9.74
C VAL A 320 -39.38 -5.18 9.87
N GLN A 321 -40.68 -5.28 9.61
CA GLN A 321 -41.44 -6.54 9.60
C GLN A 321 -42.19 -6.62 8.27
N ILE A 322 -41.70 -7.41 7.31
CA ILE A 322 -42.30 -7.50 5.98
C ILE A 322 -42.37 -8.96 5.53
N SER A 323 -43.56 -9.41 5.19
CA SER A 323 -43.78 -10.72 4.57
C SER A 323 -44.57 -10.55 3.29
N GLY A 324 -44.22 -11.30 2.25
CA GLY A 324 -44.88 -11.21 0.96
C GLY A 324 -44.06 -11.89 -0.13
N THR A 325 -44.40 -11.61 -1.38
CA THR A 325 -43.57 -12.02 -2.51
C THR A 325 -42.26 -11.23 -2.54
N ASP A 326 -41.22 -11.81 -3.14
CA ASP A 326 -39.91 -11.16 -3.28
C ASP A 326 -40.01 -9.75 -3.91
N ASP A 327 -40.90 -9.57 -4.89
CA ASP A 327 -41.10 -8.30 -5.59
C ASP A 327 -41.84 -7.26 -4.74
N GLU A 328 -42.82 -7.67 -3.93
CA GLU A 328 -43.51 -6.79 -2.98
C GLU A 328 -42.56 -6.28 -1.90
N ILE A 329 -41.69 -7.15 -1.38
CA ILE A 329 -40.67 -6.76 -0.40
C ILE A 329 -39.68 -5.78 -1.02
N LEU A 330 -39.21 -6.07 -2.24
CA LEU A 330 -38.32 -5.16 -2.98
C LEU A 330 -38.98 -3.81 -3.22
N ALA A 331 -40.26 -3.77 -3.61
CA ALA A 331 -41.01 -2.54 -3.81
C ALA A 331 -41.05 -1.70 -2.53
N GLN A 332 -41.37 -2.31 -1.39
CA GLN A 332 -41.38 -1.63 -0.09
C GLN A 332 -40.00 -1.11 0.32
N LEU A 333 -38.93 -1.88 0.06
CA LEU A 333 -37.56 -1.42 0.35
C LEU A 333 -37.12 -0.27 -0.56
N ARG A 334 -37.57 -0.24 -1.82
CA ARG A 334 -37.33 0.88 -2.74
C ARG A 334 -38.02 2.16 -2.29
N GLU A 335 -39.23 2.07 -1.74
CA GLU A 335 -39.91 3.22 -1.16
C GLU A 335 -39.13 3.79 0.04
N LYS A 336 -38.55 2.90 0.86
CA LYS A 336 -37.71 3.31 2.00
C LYS A 336 -36.36 3.88 1.57
N TRP A 337 -35.75 3.32 0.52
CA TRP A 337 -34.51 3.82 -0.06
C TRP A 337 -34.40 3.47 -1.55
N HIS A 338 -34.67 4.47 -2.38
CA HIS A 338 -34.78 4.32 -3.83
C HIS A 338 -33.48 3.87 -4.53
N GLU A 339 -32.32 4.03 -3.90
CA GLU A 339 -31.02 3.67 -4.49
C GLU A 339 -30.62 2.21 -4.26
N VAL A 340 -31.47 1.43 -3.60
CA VAL A 340 -31.19 0.02 -3.29
C VAL A 340 -30.93 -0.82 -4.54
N ASP A 341 -31.66 -0.58 -5.63
CA ASP A 341 -31.45 -1.27 -6.91
C ASP A 341 -30.09 -0.92 -7.53
N THR A 342 -29.63 0.32 -7.34
CA THR A 342 -28.33 0.78 -7.83
C THR A 342 -27.21 -0.02 -7.16
N VAL A 343 -27.28 -0.21 -5.84
CA VAL A 343 -26.32 -1.01 -5.06
C VAL A 343 -26.36 -2.48 -5.48
N LEU A 344 -27.55 -3.05 -5.59
CA LEU A 344 -27.72 -4.45 -6.00
C LEU A 344 -27.17 -4.72 -7.40
N SER A 345 -27.58 -3.88 -8.36
CA SER A 345 -27.16 -3.99 -9.76
C SER A 345 -25.65 -3.86 -9.89
N TRP A 346 -25.04 -2.91 -9.19
CA TRP A 346 -23.60 -2.74 -9.23
C TRP A 346 -22.88 -3.94 -8.62
N THR A 347 -23.30 -4.39 -7.44
CA THR A 347 -22.63 -5.52 -6.76
C THR A 347 -22.66 -6.78 -7.63
N ARG A 348 -23.80 -7.09 -8.26
CA ARG A 348 -23.93 -8.23 -9.19
C ARG A 348 -23.04 -8.12 -10.43
N LYS A 349 -22.78 -6.91 -10.92
CA LYS A 349 -21.87 -6.71 -12.05
C LYS A 349 -20.41 -6.95 -11.67
N LYS A 350 -20.06 -6.77 -10.39
CA LYS A 350 -18.67 -6.82 -9.93
C LYS A 350 -18.28 -8.15 -9.30
N ILE A 351 -19.20 -8.77 -8.59
CA ILE A 351 -18.97 -10.06 -7.93
C ILE A 351 -19.66 -11.14 -8.75
N PRO A 352 -18.92 -12.18 -9.21
CA PRO A 352 -19.53 -13.31 -9.90
C PRO A 352 -20.69 -13.91 -9.11
N TYR A 353 -21.70 -14.41 -9.81
CA TYR A 353 -22.80 -15.10 -9.15
C TYR A 353 -22.33 -16.40 -8.50
N LEU A 354 -22.71 -16.62 -7.24
CA LEU A 354 -22.52 -17.87 -6.53
C LEU A 354 -23.87 -18.54 -6.28
N LYS A 355 -23.95 -19.84 -6.54
CA LYS A 355 -25.15 -20.63 -6.21
C LYS A 355 -25.41 -20.51 -4.69
N ARG A 356 -26.67 -20.21 -4.33
CA ARG A 356 -27.12 -19.98 -2.95
C ARG A 356 -26.62 -18.69 -2.29
N GLN A 357 -26.09 -17.73 -3.06
CA GLN A 357 -25.96 -16.36 -2.54
C GLN A 357 -27.33 -15.81 -2.10
N ILE A 358 -27.31 -14.82 -1.21
CA ILE A 358 -28.50 -14.11 -0.74
C ILE A 358 -29.39 -13.64 -1.91
N ALA A 359 -30.70 -13.73 -1.72
CA ALA A 359 -31.69 -13.33 -2.72
C ALA A 359 -31.67 -11.80 -2.96
N PRO A 360 -32.25 -11.31 -4.07
CA PRO A 360 -32.36 -9.87 -4.34
C PRO A 360 -32.98 -9.04 -3.20
N TYR A 361 -34.14 -9.45 -2.67
CA TYR A 361 -34.83 -8.74 -1.58
C TYR A 361 -34.04 -8.81 -0.27
N GLN A 362 -33.36 -9.93 -0.04
CA GLN A 362 -32.45 -10.13 1.07
C GLN A 362 -31.26 -9.17 1.01
N GLY A 363 -30.61 -9.06 -0.15
CA GLY A 363 -29.54 -8.09 -0.38
C GLY A 363 -30.03 -6.64 -0.27
N ALA A 364 -31.27 -6.34 -0.71
CA ALA A 364 -31.86 -5.03 -0.57
C ALA A 364 -32.00 -4.62 0.90
N LEU A 365 -32.48 -5.53 1.74
CA LEU A 365 -32.61 -5.30 3.18
C LEU A 365 -31.25 -5.03 3.82
N LEU A 366 -30.25 -5.86 3.53
CA LEU A 366 -28.91 -5.69 4.06
C LEU A 366 -28.28 -4.36 3.61
N ALA A 367 -28.45 -4.00 2.34
CA ALA A 367 -27.97 -2.73 1.80
C ALA A 367 -28.65 -1.54 2.48
N TYR A 368 -29.97 -1.61 2.68
CA TYR A 368 -30.75 -0.58 3.37
C TYR A 368 -30.23 -0.33 4.79
N TYR A 369 -29.96 -1.40 5.55
CA TYR A 369 -29.42 -1.25 6.90
C TYR A 369 -27.98 -0.76 6.92
N ALA A 370 -27.10 -1.36 6.11
CA ALA A 370 -25.72 -0.92 5.97
C ALA A 370 -25.65 0.56 5.62
N HIS A 371 -26.45 1.00 4.64
CA HIS A 371 -26.56 2.39 4.27
C HIS A 371 -27.00 3.28 5.43
N GLY A 372 -28.04 2.88 6.15
CA GLY A 372 -28.51 3.59 7.33
C GLY A 372 -27.41 3.82 8.38
N TYR A 373 -26.54 2.84 8.61
CA TYR A 373 -25.42 2.93 9.54
C TYR A 373 -24.18 3.65 8.97
N ASP A 374 -24.12 3.93 7.68
CA ASP A 374 -23.03 4.69 7.05
C ASP A 374 -23.10 6.16 7.47
N ARG A 375 -22.79 6.51 8.72
CA ARG A 375 -22.79 7.89 9.23
C ARG A 375 -21.40 8.37 9.64
N PRO A 376 -21.14 9.68 9.60
CA PRO A 376 -19.87 10.20 10.08
C PRO A 376 -19.93 10.17 11.60
N GLY A 377 -18.98 9.49 12.24
CA GLY A 377 -18.80 9.64 13.67
C GLY A 377 -18.32 11.05 14.04
N ALA A 378 -18.46 11.42 15.31
CA ALA A 378 -18.18 12.78 15.79
C ALA A 378 -16.68 13.13 15.82
N GLY A 379 -15.77 12.16 15.60
CA GLY A 379 -14.33 12.38 15.54
C GLY A 379 -13.56 11.48 14.54
N VAL A 380 -12.29 11.82 14.32
CA VAL A 380 -11.34 11.03 13.50
C VAL A 380 -11.07 9.70 14.20
N GLY A 381 -11.60 8.60 13.65
CA GLY A 381 -11.53 7.26 14.25
C GLY A 381 -12.90 6.59 14.44
N ASP A 382 -13.99 7.35 14.38
CA ASP A 382 -15.35 6.87 14.63
C ASP A 382 -16.08 6.40 13.35
N ASN A 383 -15.37 5.81 12.39
CA ASN A 383 -16.04 5.24 11.22
C ASN A 383 -16.94 4.07 11.66
N PRO A 384 -18.12 3.88 11.03
CA PRO A 384 -18.98 2.75 11.34
C PRO A 384 -18.22 1.44 11.22
N MET A 385 -18.41 0.55 12.18
CA MET A 385 -17.71 -0.73 12.23
C MET A 385 -18.68 -1.86 11.93
N PHE A 386 -18.43 -2.57 10.83
CA PHE A 386 -19.25 -3.72 10.44
C PHE A 386 -18.45 -5.02 10.55
N LEU A 387 -19.15 -6.07 10.96
CA LEU A 387 -18.63 -7.43 10.95
C LEU A 387 -19.53 -8.31 10.08
N GLU A 388 -18.92 -9.13 9.24
CA GLU A 388 -19.60 -10.22 8.54
C GLU A 388 -19.01 -11.56 8.96
N ILE A 389 -19.89 -12.50 9.31
CA ILE A 389 -19.53 -13.91 9.52
C ILE A 389 -20.05 -14.67 8.30
N GLY A 390 -19.12 -15.15 7.47
CA GLY A 390 -19.44 -15.86 6.22
C GLY A 390 -19.25 -15.01 4.95
N THR A 391 -18.00 -14.82 4.52
CA THR A 391 -17.72 -14.03 3.29
C THR A 391 -18.14 -14.73 2.00
N ALA A 392 -18.07 -16.06 1.95
CA ALA A 392 -18.07 -16.85 0.71
C ALA A 392 -17.09 -16.25 -0.33
N ILE A 393 -17.58 -15.80 -1.49
CA ILE A 393 -16.77 -15.11 -2.53
C ILE A 393 -16.88 -13.57 -2.49
N GLY A 394 -17.55 -13.01 -1.47
CA GLY A 394 -17.56 -11.58 -1.16
C GLY A 394 -18.78 -10.79 -1.66
N TYR A 395 -19.89 -11.41 -2.01
CA TYR A 395 -21.06 -10.67 -2.53
C TYR A 395 -21.67 -9.73 -1.48
N SER A 396 -21.99 -10.24 -0.29
CA SER A 396 -22.61 -9.49 0.80
C SER A 396 -21.65 -8.45 1.42
N ALA A 397 -20.37 -8.79 1.64
CA ALA A 397 -19.34 -7.81 2.00
C ALA A 397 -19.24 -6.66 0.99
N CYS A 398 -19.21 -6.96 -0.31
CA CYS A 398 -19.14 -5.95 -1.35
C CYS A 398 -20.41 -5.08 -1.38
N LEU A 399 -21.57 -5.69 -1.17
CA LEU A 399 -22.85 -5.01 -1.08
C LEU A 399 -22.88 -4.02 0.09
N MET A 400 -22.49 -4.45 1.29
CA MET A 400 -22.37 -3.58 2.46
C MET A 400 -21.36 -2.46 2.22
N ALA A 401 -20.20 -2.76 1.65
CA ALA A 401 -19.18 -1.76 1.32
C ALA A 401 -19.65 -0.73 0.31
N THR A 402 -20.52 -1.15 -0.62
CA THR A 402 -21.12 -0.29 -1.63
C THR A 402 -22.18 0.62 -1.02
N ALA A 403 -23.02 0.09 -0.13
CA ALA A 403 -24.06 0.82 0.58
C ALA A 403 -23.48 1.78 1.65
N ALA A 404 -22.35 1.39 2.23
CA ALA A 404 -21.69 2.07 3.34
C ALA A 404 -20.19 2.28 3.06
N PRO A 405 -19.83 3.20 2.15
CA PRO A 405 -18.44 3.41 1.73
C PRO A 405 -17.53 3.90 2.86
N ARG A 406 -18.08 4.42 3.97
CA ARG A 406 -17.30 4.93 5.10
C ARG A 406 -17.13 3.90 6.21
N ALA A 407 -17.97 2.86 6.20
CA ALA A 407 -17.86 1.77 7.14
C ALA A 407 -16.55 1.00 6.94
N ARG A 408 -15.92 0.61 8.05
CA ARG A 408 -14.84 -0.37 8.09
C ARG A 408 -15.48 -1.74 8.22
N ILE A 409 -15.31 -2.58 7.19
CA ILE A 409 -15.95 -3.89 7.15
C ILE A 409 -14.88 -4.95 7.35
N THR A 410 -15.03 -5.75 8.41
CA THR A 410 -14.27 -6.99 8.57
C THR A 410 -15.18 -8.15 8.20
N THR A 411 -14.76 -9.01 7.28
CA THR A 411 -15.52 -10.19 6.86
C THR A 411 -14.70 -11.46 7.09
N LEU A 412 -15.32 -12.45 7.72
CA LEU A 412 -14.67 -13.68 8.15
C LEU A 412 -14.99 -14.82 7.18
N ASN A 413 -13.95 -15.48 6.67
CA ASN A 413 -14.12 -16.74 5.95
C ASN A 413 -12.96 -17.71 6.20
N PRO A 414 -13.22 -18.84 6.87
CA PRO A 414 -12.15 -19.79 7.18
C PRO A 414 -11.76 -20.68 5.99
N LYS A 415 -12.60 -20.78 4.95
CA LYS A 415 -12.42 -21.72 3.83
C LYS A 415 -11.43 -21.18 2.78
N ASP A 416 -10.36 -21.92 2.54
CA ASP A 416 -9.23 -21.54 1.65
C ASP A 416 -9.64 -21.02 0.26
N GLY A 417 -10.31 -21.85 -0.55
CA GLY A 417 -10.62 -21.49 -1.94
C GLY A 417 -11.62 -20.34 -2.06
N GLU A 418 -12.59 -20.27 -1.14
CA GLU A 418 -13.54 -19.16 -1.05
C GLU A 418 -12.83 -17.88 -0.57
N PHE A 419 -11.96 -17.97 0.43
CA PHE A 419 -11.15 -16.85 0.94
C PHE A 419 -10.29 -16.24 -0.15
N GLU A 420 -9.54 -17.04 -0.92
CA GLU A 420 -8.70 -16.53 -2.00
C GLU A 420 -9.51 -15.79 -3.08
N GLN A 421 -10.68 -16.36 -3.43
CA GLN A 421 -11.58 -15.76 -4.41
C GLN A 421 -12.24 -14.49 -3.87
N ALA A 422 -12.67 -14.47 -2.60
CA ALA A 422 -13.17 -13.28 -1.92
C ALA A 422 -12.12 -12.20 -1.86
N VAL A 423 -10.88 -12.53 -1.46
CA VAL A 423 -9.75 -11.60 -1.48
C VAL A 423 -9.59 -10.98 -2.85
N LYS A 424 -9.63 -11.78 -3.93
CA LYS A 424 -9.51 -11.29 -5.32
C LYS A 424 -10.68 -10.40 -5.74
N ASN A 425 -11.91 -10.78 -5.41
CA ASN A 425 -13.11 -10.04 -5.80
C ASN A 425 -13.25 -8.73 -5.02
N LEU A 426 -12.99 -8.77 -3.71
CA LEU A 426 -13.14 -7.65 -2.79
C LEU A 426 -11.97 -6.68 -2.82
N ARG A 427 -10.92 -6.96 -3.60
CA ARG A 427 -9.88 -5.97 -3.94
C ARG A 427 -10.51 -4.65 -4.35
N ILE A 428 -11.66 -4.73 -5.01
CA ILE A 428 -12.40 -3.58 -5.51
C ILE A 428 -12.99 -2.66 -4.43
N ARG A 429 -12.84 -3.00 -3.15
CA ARG A 429 -13.30 -2.20 -2.01
C ARG A 429 -12.17 -2.05 -1.00
N SER A 430 -11.71 -0.81 -0.83
CA SER A 430 -10.60 -0.45 0.06
C SER A 430 -10.99 -0.52 1.55
N ASN A 431 -12.29 -0.41 1.83
CA ASN A 431 -12.88 -0.42 3.16
C ASN A 431 -13.26 -1.83 3.66
N VAL A 432 -12.93 -2.88 2.90
CA VAL A 432 -13.20 -4.28 3.25
C VAL A 432 -11.92 -5.01 3.61
N ARG A 433 -11.92 -5.64 4.78
CA ARG A 433 -10.88 -6.53 5.27
C ARG A 433 -11.41 -7.96 5.31
N VAL A 434 -10.87 -8.81 4.43
CA VAL A 434 -11.15 -10.25 4.49
C VAL A 434 -10.18 -10.90 5.48
N VAL A 435 -10.72 -11.59 6.47
CA VAL A 435 -9.96 -12.27 7.53
C VAL A 435 -10.22 -13.77 7.44
N LYS A 436 -9.14 -14.54 7.37
CA LYS A 436 -9.19 -16.00 7.28
C LYS A 436 -9.28 -16.65 8.66
N GLU A 437 -10.40 -16.48 9.33
CA GLU A 437 -10.63 -17.02 10.68
C GLU A 437 -12.07 -17.56 10.81
N THR A 438 -12.31 -18.44 11.78
CA THR A 438 -13.67 -18.82 12.18
C THR A 438 -14.25 -17.80 13.15
N SER A 439 -15.58 -17.74 13.28
CA SER A 439 -16.23 -16.84 14.23
C SER A 439 -15.82 -17.11 15.68
N GLN A 440 -15.65 -18.37 16.08
CA GLN A 440 -15.22 -18.73 17.45
C GLN A 440 -13.82 -18.23 17.77
N ALA A 441 -12.87 -18.39 16.83
CA ALA A 441 -11.49 -17.92 17.03
C ALA A 441 -11.44 -16.39 17.12
N PHE A 442 -12.21 -15.72 16.26
CA PHE A 442 -12.32 -14.27 16.26
C PHE A 442 -12.96 -13.76 17.56
N PHE A 443 -14.08 -14.35 18.00
CA PHE A 443 -14.77 -14.00 19.25
C PHE A 443 -13.89 -14.15 20.48
N LYS A 444 -13.14 -15.26 20.57
CA LYS A 444 -12.20 -15.51 21.67
C LYS A 444 -11.11 -14.44 21.74
N THR A 445 -10.70 -13.89 20.60
CA THR A 445 -9.69 -12.83 20.56
C THR A 445 -10.27 -11.49 21.00
N LEU A 446 -11.53 -11.20 20.66
CA LEU A 446 -12.23 -9.98 21.08
C LEU A 446 -12.44 -9.91 22.61
N THR A 447 -12.66 -11.05 23.25
CA THR A 447 -13.17 -11.13 24.64
C THR A 447 -12.10 -11.39 25.72
N GLN A 448 -10.85 -11.69 25.36
CA GLN A 448 -9.76 -11.90 26.33
C GLN A 448 -9.34 -10.60 27.06
N PRO A 449 -8.99 -10.61 28.37
CA PRO A 449 -8.43 -9.44 29.07
C PRO A 449 -7.04 -9.02 28.52
N LEU A 450 -6.73 -7.71 28.53
CA LEU A 450 -5.41 -7.20 28.11
C LEU A 450 -4.34 -7.50 29.18
N THR A 451 -3.20 -8.07 28.78
CA THR A 451 -1.94 -7.94 29.54
C THR A 451 -1.40 -6.51 29.41
N PRO A 452 -0.74 -5.93 30.44
CA PRO A 452 -0.21 -4.56 30.35
C PRO A 452 0.97 -4.51 29.36
N GLY A 453 0.72 -3.87 28.22
CA GLY A 453 1.64 -3.69 27.11
C GLY A 453 0.86 -3.17 25.89
N PRO A 454 1.48 -2.39 24.97
CA PRO A 454 0.76 -1.83 23.83
C PRO A 454 0.34 -2.96 22.88
N SER A 455 -0.92 -3.38 22.99
CA SER A 455 -1.50 -4.41 22.11
C SER A 455 -1.90 -3.79 20.76
N PRO A 456 -1.62 -4.42 19.60
CA PRO A 456 -1.76 -3.77 18.29
C PRO A 456 -3.18 -3.78 17.69
N ARG A 457 -4.21 -4.32 18.35
CA ARG A 457 -5.58 -4.39 17.80
C ARG A 457 -6.53 -3.46 18.56
N ALA A 458 -6.79 -2.29 17.99
CA ALA A 458 -7.79 -1.31 18.45
C ALA A 458 -9.22 -1.63 17.96
N GLU A 459 -9.66 -2.89 18.00
CA GLU A 459 -11.02 -3.31 17.61
C GLU A 459 -11.63 -4.17 18.74
N ARG A 460 -12.12 -3.54 19.82
CA ARG A 460 -12.86 -4.22 20.89
C ARG A 460 -14.30 -3.71 20.93
N GLY A 461 -15.23 -4.50 20.41
CA GLY A 461 -16.66 -4.18 20.41
C GLY A 461 -16.98 -2.86 19.71
N GLY A 462 -18.24 -2.45 19.79
CA GLY A 462 -18.71 -1.21 19.18
C GLY A 462 -19.07 -1.35 17.69
N TYR A 463 -19.58 -2.51 17.28
CA TYR A 463 -20.10 -2.69 15.92
C TYR A 463 -21.45 -2.00 15.74
N ASP A 464 -21.65 -1.38 14.58
CA ASP A 464 -22.91 -0.76 14.16
C ASP A 464 -23.79 -1.77 13.41
N LEU A 465 -23.17 -2.72 12.71
CA LEU A 465 -23.83 -3.81 12.00
C LEU A 465 -23.01 -5.11 12.08
N ILE A 466 -23.68 -6.21 12.39
CA ILE A 466 -23.13 -7.57 12.31
C ILE A 466 -24.06 -8.39 11.42
N PHE A 467 -23.53 -8.91 10.32
CA PHE A 467 -24.27 -9.79 9.41
C PHE A 467 -23.76 -11.23 9.53
N VAL A 468 -24.67 -12.19 9.65
CA VAL A 468 -24.34 -13.60 9.87
C VAL A 468 -24.94 -14.46 8.74
N ASP A 469 -24.06 -14.98 7.89
CA ASP A 469 -24.33 -15.94 6.81
C ASP A 469 -23.25 -17.04 6.83
N GLY A 470 -23.02 -17.58 8.03
CA GLY A 470 -21.98 -18.54 8.35
C GLY A 470 -22.45 -19.99 8.30
N ASP A 471 -22.13 -20.75 9.35
CA ASP A 471 -22.62 -22.11 9.51
C ASP A 471 -24.02 -22.10 10.12
N HIS A 472 -25.00 -22.63 9.39
CA HIS A 472 -26.40 -22.65 9.82
C HIS A 472 -26.74 -23.80 10.78
N ALA A 473 -25.76 -24.56 11.26
CA ALA A 473 -25.97 -25.51 12.34
C ALA A 473 -26.44 -24.78 13.61
N TYR A 474 -27.43 -25.35 14.30
CA TYR A 474 -28.08 -24.76 15.48
C TYR A 474 -27.08 -24.24 16.53
N ASN A 475 -26.07 -25.03 16.89
CA ASN A 475 -25.06 -24.65 17.87
C ASN A 475 -24.14 -23.53 17.38
N MET A 476 -23.92 -23.44 16.07
CA MET A 476 -23.12 -22.39 15.46
C MET A 476 -23.86 -21.06 15.42
N VAL A 477 -25.16 -21.08 15.13
CA VAL A 477 -26.03 -19.90 15.19
C VAL A 477 -26.13 -19.36 16.63
N LEU A 478 -26.31 -20.23 17.62
CA LEU A 478 -26.27 -19.82 19.03
C LEU A 478 -24.91 -19.23 19.42
N HIS A 479 -23.81 -19.80 18.93
CA HIS A 479 -22.49 -19.24 19.18
C HIS A 479 -22.38 -17.82 18.60
N ASP A 480 -22.75 -17.64 17.34
CA ASP A 480 -22.60 -16.37 16.63
C ASP A 480 -23.54 -15.28 17.18
N ALA A 481 -24.68 -15.66 17.77
CA ALA A 481 -25.56 -14.75 18.50
C ALA A 481 -24.88 -14.05 19.70
N GLN A 482 -23.82 -14.61 20.28
CA GLN A 482 -23.06 -13.94 21.35
C GLN A 482 -22.40 -12.63 20.89
N PHE A 483 -22.16 -12.46 19.60
CA PHE A 483 -21.66 -11.20 19.04
C PHE A 483 -22.66 -10.04 19.20
N PHE A 484 -23.93 -10.31 19.56
CA PHE A 484 -24.89 -9.30 19.96
C PHE A 484 -24.32 -8.35 21.02
N ASN A 485 -23.59 -8.88 22.00
CA ASN A 485 -22.97 -8.08 23.07
C ASN A 485 -21.82 -7.18 22.57
N CYS A 486 -21.33 -7.40 21.36
CA CYS A 486 -20.31 -6.58 20.72
C CYS A 486 -20.90 -5.39 19.94
N LEU A 487 -22.22 -5.29 19.78
CA LEU A 487 -22.89 -4.16 19.14
C LEU A 487 -22.84 -2.91 20.00
N LYS A 488 -22.87 -1.72 19.40
CA LYS A 488 -23.26 -0.49 20.11
C LYS A 488 -24.75 -0.54 20.44
N PRO A 489 -25.23 0.19 21.46
CA PRO A 489 -26.65 0.56 21.53
C PRO A 489 -27.11 1.16 20.19
N GLY A 490 -28.20 0.64 19.64
CA GLY A 490 -28.72 0.97 18.31
C GLY A 490 -28.09 0.20 17.14
N GLY A 491 -27.07 -0.63 17.38
CA GLY A 491 -26.46 -1.49 16.35
C GLY A 491 -27.32 -2.72 16.06
N LEU A 492 -27.23 -3.27 14.86
CA LEU A 492 -28.02 -4.42 14.39
C LEU A 492 -27.17 -5.68 14.28
N ILE A 493 -27.67 -6.82 14.76
CA ILE A 493 -27.25 -8.15 14.28
C ILE A 493 -28.35 -8.74 13.41
N LEU A 494 -28.00 -9.24 12.23
CA LEU A 494 -28.93 -9.78 11.24
C LEU A 494 -28.46 -11.14 10.75
N PHE A 495 -29.33 -12.15 10.84
CA PHE A 495 -29.07 -13.52 10.43
C PHE A 495 -29.75 -13.85 9.12
N HIS A 496 -29.01 -14.53 8.24
CA HIS A 496 -29.52 -15.12 7.01
C HIS A 496 -30.15 -16.50 7.25
N ASP A 497 -30.89 -16.98 6.24
CA ASP A 497 -31.56 -18.29 6.21
C ASP A 497 -32.49 -18.55 7.41
N TYR A 498 -33.27 -17.54 7.81
CA TYR A 498 -34.44 -17.75 8.67
C TYR A 498 -35.54 -18.44 7.85
N SER A 499 -35.48 -19.76 7.78
CA SER A 499 -36.26 -20.57 6.82
C SER A 499 -36.77 -21.86 7.48
N PRO A 500 -38.06 -21.98 7.81
CA PRO A 500 -38.63 -23.16 8.44
C PRO A 500 -38.62 -24.39 7.51
N ASP A 501 -38.90 -25.54 8.11
CA ASP A 501 -39.23 -26.75 7.36
C ASP A 501 -40.42 -26.51 6.41
N GLY A 502 -40.30 -27.03 5.20
CA GLY A 502 -41.28 -26.80 4.12
C GLY A 502 -41.06 -25.51 3.31
N SER A 503 -40.11 -24.66 3.70
CA SER A 503 -39.67 -23.56 2.84
C SER A 503 -38.94 -24.05 1.59
N ALA A 504 -38.76 -23.17 0.62
CA ALA A 504 -38.01 -23.47 -0.61
C ALA A 504 -36.53 -23.80 -0.33
N ARG A 505 -36.00 -23.35 0.82
CA ARG A 505 -34.64 -23.64 1.30
C ARG A 505 -34.65 -23.79 2.82
N PRO A 506 -35.03 -24.95 3.35
CA PRO A 506 -35.11 -25.16 4.79
C PRO A 506 -33.73 -25.03 5.45
N SER A 507 -33.71 -24.39 6.60
CA SER A 507 -32.54 -24.25 7.46
C SER A 507 -32.96 -24.46 8.91
N ASP A 508 -33.29 -25.71 9.27
CA ASP A 508 -33.82 -26.08 10.59
C ASP A 508 -32.93 -25.58 11.73
N GLY A 509 -31.60 -25.69 11.57
CA GLY A 509 -30.65 -25.25 12.59
C GLY A 509 -30.75 -23.75 12.88
N SER A 510 -30.75 -22.91 11.84
CA SER A 510 -30.90 -21.46 11.97
C SER A 510 -32.29 -21.08 12.46
N PHE A 511 -33.35 -21.61 11.83
CA PHE A 511 -34.72 -21.30 12.19
C PHE A 511 -35.03 -21.64 13.65
N ARG A 512 -34.61 -22.82 14.13
CA ARG A 512 -34.81 -23.24 15.53
C ARG A 512 -34.02 -22.37 16.50
N ALA A 513 -32.73 -22.13 16.23
CA ALA A 513 -31.88 -21.33 17.12
C ALA A 513 -32.40 -19.89 17.26
N LEU A 514 -32.82 -19.27 16.16
CA LEU A 514 -33.31 -17.90 16.17
C LEU A 514 -34.65 -17.75 16.89
N ASN A 515 -35.57 -18.70 16.74
CA ASN A 515 -36.83 -18.69 17.50
C ASN A 515 -36.60 -18.90 18.99
N GLU A 516 -35.70 -19.80 19.38
CA GLU A 516 -35.35 -19.99 20.80
C GLU A 516 -34.74 -18.72 21.39
N LEU A 517 -33.86 -18.03 20.66
CA LEU A 517 -33.32 -16.73 21.09
C LEU A 517 -34.42 -15.67 21.19
N ALA A 518 -35.40 -15.67 20.29
CA ALA A 518 -36.53 -14.74 20.33
C ALA A 518 -37.45 -14.99 21.54
N GLU A 519 -37.68 -16.25 21.89
CA GLU A 519 -38.42 -16.64 23.10
C GLU A 519 -37.65 -16.32 24.38
N ARG A 520 -36.33 -16.55 24.37
CA ARG A 520 -35.47 -16.34 25.53
C ARG A 520 -35.24 -14.86 25.85
N HIS A 521 -35.06 -14.04 24.82
CA HIS A 521 -34.70 -12.63 24.98
C HIS A 521 -35.88 -11.71 24.65
N ARG A 522 -36.26 -11.64 23.36
CA ARG A 522 -37.42 -10.85 22.89
C ARG A 522 -37.69 -11.09 21.40
N PRO A 523 -38.89 -10.76 20.90
CA PRO A 523 -39.21 -10.82 19.47
C PRO A 523 -38.22 -10.04 18.58
N PHE A 524 -38.11 -10.47 17.33
CA PHE A 524 -37.23 -9.85 16.34
C PHE A 524 -37.62 -8.39 16.07
N ASP A 525 -36.64 -7.50 15.97
CA ASP A 525 -36.86 -6.13 15.46
C ASP A 525 -36.92 -6.11 13.94
N VAL A 526 -36.15 -7.00 13.31
CA VAL A 526 -36.08 -7.15 11.86
C VAL A 526 -36.50 -8.55 11.49
N LEU A 527 -37.55 -8.69 10.68
CA LEU A 527 -37.98 -9.95 10.10
C LEU A 527 -38.49 -9.70 8.68
N VAL A 528 -37.89 -10.40 7.72
CA VAL A 528 -38.35 -10.37 6.33
C VAL A 528 -38.50 -11.79 5.82
N ILE A 529 -39.67 -12.13 5.29
CA ILE A 529 -39.99 -13.47 4.76
C ILE A 529 -40.52 -13.33 3.33
N GLY A 530 -39.73 -13.81 2.37
CA GLY A 530 -40.05 -13.76 0.95
C GLY A 530 -40.78 -15.00 0.42
N THR A 531 -40.82 -15.08 -0.90
CA THR A 531 -41.41 -16.20 -1.63
C THR A 531 -40.77 -17.52 -1.21
N GLY A 532 -41.61 -18.52 -0.94
CA GLY A 532 -41.15 -19.83 -0.50
C GLY A 532 -40.71 -19.86 0.96
N GLY A 533 -41.02 -18.84 1.77
CA GLY A 533 -40.81 -18.89 3.22
C GLY A 533 -39.35 -18.78 3.66
N VAL A 534 -38.47 -18.26 2.79
CA VAL A 534 -37.08 -17.99 3.13
C VAL A 534 -36.97 -16.57 3.64
N GLY A 535 -36.13 -16.32 4.65
CA GLY A 535 -36.10 -15.00 5.28
C GLY A 535 -34.79 -14.59 5.93
N MET A 536 -34.83 -13.43 6.58
CA MET A 536 -33.81 -12.96 7.52
C MET A 536 -34.48 -12.48 8.81
N ALA A 537 -33.79 -12.66 9.93
CA ALA A 537 -34.26 -12.21 11.23
C ALA A 537 -33.12 -11.59 12.05
N GLY A 538 -33.42 -10.58 12.86
CA GLY A 538 -32.40 -9.84 13.61
C GLY A 538 -32.93 -8.92 14.70
N TRP A 539 -32.01 -8.37 15.47
CA TRP A 539 -32.27 -7.50 16.63
C TRP A 539 -31.37 -6.28 16.64
N ILE A 540 -31.96 -5.15 17.02
CA ILE A 540 -31.27 -3.89 17.27
C ILE A 540 -31.01 -3.79 18.77
N ARG A 541 -29.74 -3.70 19.18
CA ARG A 541 -29.38 -3.68 20.60
C ARG A 541 -29.94 -2.44 21.30
N GLN A 542 -30.67 -2.63 22.40
CA GLN A 542 -31.17 -1.53 23.23
C GLN A 542 -30.11 -1.05 24.23
N GLU A 543 -30.27 0.17 24.76
CA GLU A 543 -29.37 0.71 25.78
C GLU A 543 -29.34 -0.19 27.02
N GLY A 544 -28.15 -0.53 27.51
CA GLY A 544 -27.96 -1.46 28.63
C GLY A 544 -28.30 -2.93 28.36
N GLU A 545 -28.75 -3.29 27.15
CA GLU A 545 -29.11 -4.68 26.83
C GLU A 545 -27.87 -5.57 26.71
N THR A 546 -27.90 -6.74 27.35
CA THR A 546 -26.88 -7.78 27.24
C THR A 546 -27.53 -9.14 27.24
N TRP A 547 -27.06 -10.03 26.38
CA TRP A 547 -27.50 -11.43 26.34
C TRP A 547 -26.48 -12.32 27.06
N THR A 548 -26.95 -13.29 27.83
CA THR A 548 -26.12 -14.22 28.60
C THR A 548 -26.25 -15.64 28.11
#